data_AF-A0AA35VD08-F1
#
_entry.id   AF-A0AA35VD08-F1
#
_cell.length_a   1.000
_cell.length_b   1.000
_cell.length_c   1.000
_cell.angle_alpha   90.00
_cell.angle_beta   90.00
_cell.angle_gamma   90.00
#
_symmetry.space_group_name_H-M   'P 1'
#
loop_
_entity.id
_entity.type
_entity.pdbx_description
1 polymer ?
#
loop_
_entity_poly.entity_id
_entity_poly.type
_entity_poly.pdbx_seq_one_letter_code
_entity_poly.pdbx_strand_id
1 'polypeptide(L)'
;MRCASKSWNALLSQSSFVKSHLHHSIHNNTEILLVFTKDYFYFHCEPFIAHPNSRSPHLKLINFIKIPNNPPSQNIVIGSVDDLVCFSHRSDDYLVVNIWNPSLSTMLTLPSHSMHSNNYNDSMEIIFWFGYEPETKDYRVVMLNGIHQPPSSHQHHVIKEWRQVEVYNMKSGSWKLITQRFPSYVSRIHPQHEVCVDCYNGHLHWLCYIDEKMKAQKIVTFDLGAETFHETHLLDSILD
;
A
#
# COMPACT_ATOMS: atom_id res chain seq x y z
N MET A 1 -22.85 -0.56 -11.41
CA MET A 1 -24.15 -1.23 -11.15
C MET A 1 -24.99 -0.63 -10.00
N ARG A 2 -24.55 0.42 -9.29
CA ARG A 2 -25.30 1.00 -8.15
C ARG A 2 -26.63 1.70 -8.50
N CYS A 3 -26.90 1.91 -9.78
CA CYS A 3 -28.11 2.59 -10.26
C CYS A 3 -29.25 1.64 -10.64
N ALA A 4 -29.09 0.30 -10.48
CA ALA A 4 -30.08 -0.67 -10.98
C ALA A 4 -31.21 -0.98 -9.98
N SER A 5 -30.93 -1.14 -8.68
CA SER A 5 -31.95 -1.32 -7.63
C SER A 5 -31.33 -1.34 -6.22
N LYS A 6 -32.09 -0.92 -5.19
CA LYS A 6 -31.66 -0.98 -3.78
C LYS A 6 -31.35 -2.41 -3.31
N SER A 7 -32.17 -3.38 -3.74
CA SER A 7 -32.00 -4.80 -3.38
C SER A 7 -30.74 -5.39 -4.02
N TRP A 8 -30.46 -5.02 -5.28
CA TRP A 8 -29.23 -5.42 -5.95
C TRP A 8 -27.99 -4.81 -5.29
N ASN A 9 -28.05 -3.53 -4.93
CA ASN A 9 -26.95 -2.88 -4.21
C ASN A 9 -26.73 -3.50 -2.81
N ALA A 10 -27.81 -3.87 -2.12
CA ALA A 10 -27.73 -4.58 -0.84
C ALA A 10 -27.04 -5.94 -1.01
N LEU A 11 -27.40 -6.73 -2.01
CA LEU A 11 -26.78 -8.02 -2.31
C LEU A 11 -25.30 -7.89 -2.67
N LEU A 12 -24.93 -6.91 -3.51
CA LEU A 12 -23.54 -6.63 -3.86
C LEU A 12 -22.69 -6.16 -2.67
N SER A 13 -23.33 -5.64 -1.63
CA SER A 13 -22.66 -5.19 -0.39
C SER A 13 -22.65 -6.27 0.70
N GLN A 14 -23.27 -7.44 0.47
CA GLN A 14 -23.25 -8.55 1.43
C GLN A 14 -21.85 -9.16 1.52
N SER A 15 -21.36 -9.35 2.74
CA SER A 15 -20.02 -9.89 2.99
C SER A 15 -19.85 -11.32 2.44
N SER A 16 -20.91 -12.13 2.42
CA SER A 16 -20.91 -13.47 1.81
C SER A 16 -20.71 -13.39 0.29
N PHE A 17 -21.43 -12.49 -0.39
CA PHE A 17 -21.31 -12.29 -1.82
C PHE A 17 -19.91 -11.78 -2.20
N VAL A 18 -19.41 -10.77 -1.48
CA VAL A 18 -18.06 -10.21 -1.70
C VAL A 18 -16.99 -11.30 -1.58
N LYS A 19 -17.05 -12.13 -0.52
CA LYS A 19 -16.10 -13.23 -0.32
C LYS A 19 -16.17 -14.30 -1.40
N SER A 20 -17.38 -14.77 -1.73
CA SER A 20 -17.55 -15.79 -2.77
C SER A 20 -17.08 -15.27 -4.12
N HIS A 21 -17.32 -13.99 -4.43
CA HIS A 21 -16.85 -13.36 -5.64
C HIS A 21 -15.32 -13.23 -5.66
N LEU A 22 -14.70 -12.79 -4.55
CA LEU A 22 -13.24 -12.69 -4.43
C LEU A 22 -12.59 -14.06 -4.62
N HIS A 23 -13.07 -15.08 -3.89
CA HIS A 23 -12.59 -16.45 -3.99
C HIS A 23 -12.75 -17.02 -5.41
N HIS A 24 -13.87 -16.74 -6.06
CA HIS A 24 -14.11 -17.14 -7.45
C HIS A 24 -13.17 -16.42 -8.42
N SER A 25 -12.91 -15.12 -8.23
CA SER A 25 -11.98 -14.33 -9.06
C SER A 25 -10.56 -14.90 -9.02
N ILE A 26 -10.06 -15.18 -7.80
CA ILE A 26 -8.74 -15.79 -7.57
C ILE A 26 -8.62 -17.14 -8.28
N HIS A 27 -9.69 -17.94 -8.32
CA HIS A 27 -9.68 -19.26 -8.94
C HIS A 27 -9.90 -19.27 -10.47
N ASN A 28 -10.58 -18.26 -11.02
CA ASN A 28 -10.97 -18.23 -12.44
C ASN A 28 -10.05 -17.38 -13.33
N ASN A 29 -8.94 -16.87 -12.80
CA ASN A 29 -7.85 -16.25 -13.58
C ASN A 29 -8.30 -15.07 -14.46
N THR A 30 -9.33 -14.35 -14.03
CA THR A 30 -9.78 -13.09 -14.66
C THR A 30 -9.03 -11.90 -14.05
N GLU A 31 -7.71 -12.00 -14.00
CA GLU A 31 -6.87 -10.98 -13.36
C GLU A 31 -6.73 -9.75 -14.27
N ILE A 32 -7.00 -8.59 -13.70
CA ILE A 32 -6.77 -7.30 -14.35
C ILE A 32 -5.49 -6.73 -13.75
N LEU A 33 -4.42 -6.71 -14.54
CA LEU A 33 -3.17 -6.07 -14.14
C LEU A 33 -3.30 -4.55 -14.29
N LEU A 34 -3.15 -3.83 -13.18
CA LEU A 34 -3.01 -2.37 -13.16
C LEU A 34 -1.54 -2.01 -13.02
N VAL A 35 -0.99 -1.34 -14.04
CA VAL A 35 0.42 -0.90 -14.04
C VAL A 35 0.47 0.60 -13.75
N PHE A 36 1.29 0.97 -12.77
CA PHE A 36 1.55 2.36 -12.39
C PHE A 36 3.01 2.70 -12.72
N THR A 37 3.24 3.64 -13.64
CA THR A 37 4.58 4.10 -14.02
C THR A 37 4.91 5.43 -13.35
N LYS A 38 6.17 5.61 -12.95
CA LYS A 38 6.65 6.84 -12.31
C LYS A 38 6.69 7.99 -13.32
N ASP A 39 6.37 9.18 -12.82
CA ASP A 39 6.51 10.54 -13.39
C ASP A 39 5.30 11.20 -14.05
N TYR A 40 4.31 10.49 -14.59
CA TYR A 40 3.06 11.11 -15.04
C TYR A 40 1.97 10.05 -15.11
N PHE A 41 0.71 10.39 -14.79
CA PHE A 41 -0.44 9.54 -15.12
C PHE A 41 -0.65 9.50 -16.63
N TYR A 42 0.22 8.83 -17.37
CA TYR A 42 -0.08 8.37 -18.71
C TYR A 42 -0.45 6.90 -18.63
N PHE A 43 -1.75 6.61 -18.74
CA PHE A 43 -2.20 5.27 -19.09
C PHE A 43 -1.83 5.00 -20.55
N HIS A 44 -0.60 4.55 -20.78
CA HIS A 44 -0.34 3.64 -21.90
C HIS A 44 -0.61 2.22 -21.39
N CYS A 45 -1.90 1.91 -21.22
CA CYS A 45 -2.33 0.54 -21.29
C CYS A 45 -2.23 0.14 -22.76
N GLU A 46 -1.07 -0.33 -23.22
CA GLU A 46 -1.11 -1.23 -24.36
C GLU A 46 -2.01 -2.40 -23.96
N PRO A 47 -2.91 -2.84 -24.85
CA PRO A 47 -3.87 -3.89 -24.54
C PRO A 47 -3.11 -5.18 -24.24
N PHE A 48 -2.87 -5.47 -22.97
CA PHE A 48 -2.51 -6.81 -22.55
C PHE A 48 -3.76 -7.68 -22.70
N ILE A 49 -3.64 -8.68 -23.56
CA ILE A 49 -4.65 -9.68 -23.79
C ILE A 49 -4.59 -10.66 -22.63
N ALA A 50 -5.50 -10.53 -21.66
CA ALA A 50 -5.92 -11.69 -20.90
C ALA A 50 -6.65 -12.60 -21.89
N HIS A 51 -6.06 -13.75 -22.22
CA HIS A 51 -6.78 -14.83 -22.89
C HIS A 51 -7.38 -15.77 -21.83
N PRO A 52 -8.67 -15.62 -21.47
CA PRO A 52 -9.44 -16.74 -20.98
C PRO A 52 -10.48 -17.10 -22.04
N ASN A 53 -10.24 -18.18 -22.78
CA ASN A 53 -11.18 -19.00 -23.56
C ASN A 53 -12.67 -18.58 -23.61
N SER A 54 -13.02 -17.38 -24.10
CA SER A 54 -14.41 -16.93 -24.15
C SER A 54 -14.63 -15.95 -25.30
N ARG A 55 -15.48 -16.38 -26.22
CA ARG A 55 -16.02 -15.63 -27.36
C ARG A 55 -16.89 -14.46 -26.88
N SER A 56 -16.29 -13.36 -26.45
CA SER A 56 -17.03 -12.09 -26.26
C SER A 56 -16.22 -10.91 -26.81
N PRO A 57 -16.84 -10.00 -27.59
CA PRO A 57 -16.12 -8.96 -28.30
C PRO A 57 -15.57 -7.91 -27.32
N HIS A 58 -14.26 -7.67 -27.41
CA HIS A 58 -13.56 -6.42 -27.10
C HIS A 58 -14.25 -5.43 -26.16
N LEU A 59 -14.49 -5.81 -24.90
CA LEU A 59 -14.87 -4.85 -23.88
C LEU A 59 -13.62 -4.06 -23.47
N LYS A 60 -13.48 -2.82 -23.95
CA LYS A 60 -12.53 -1.85 -23.41
C LYS A 60 -12.87 -1.60 -21.93
N LEU A 61 -12.21 -2.34 -21.05
CA LEU A 61 -12.41 -2.29 -19.59
C LEU A 61 -12.21 -0.89 -19.00
N ILE A 62 -11.50 -0.02 -19.75
CA ILE A 62 -11.22 1.38 -19.47
C ILE A 62 -12.49 2.18 -19.11
N ASN A 63 -13.65 1.83 -19.69
CA ASN A 63 -14.90 2.55 -19.41
C ASN A 63 -15.53 2.22 -18.05
N PHE A 64 -15.12 1.11 -17.39
CA PHE A 64 -15.71 0.67 -16.12
C PHE A 64 -14.96 1.19 -14.89
N ILE A 65 -13.65 1.38 -15.02
CA ILE A 65 -12.80 1.89 -13.95
C ILE A 65 -12.87 3.42 -13.98
N LYS A 66 -13.78 4.00 -13.19
CA LYS A 66 -13.81 5.46 -13.03
C LYS A 66 -12.68 5.89 -12.11
N ILE A 67 -11.69 6.54 -12.70
CA ILE A 67 -10.63 7.19 -11.94
C ILE A 67 -11.24 8.37 -11.19
N PRO A 68 -10.92 8.56 -9.90
CA PRO A 68 -11.28 9.77 -9.18
C PRO A 68 -10.83 11.01 -9.98
N ASN A 69 -11.74 11.97 -10.14
CA ASN A 69 -11.43 13.19 -10.89
C ASN A 69 -10.24 13.90 -10.23
N ASN A 70 -9.19 14.15 -11.00
CA ASN A 70 -8.00 14.89 -10.61
C ASN A 70 -7.04 14.13 -9.68
N PRO A 71 -6.33 13.08 -10.17
CA PRO A 71 -5.23 12.52 -9.41
C PRO A 71 -4.15 13.61 -9.24
N PRO A 72 -3.81 14.01 -8.00
CA PRO A 72 -2.73 14.95 -7.77
C PRO A 72 -1.44 14.41 -8.38
N SER A 73 -0.62 15.30 -8.90
CA SER A 73 0.52 15.04 -9.80
C SER A 73 1.63 14.13 -9.22
N GLN A 74 1.45 13.56 -8.03
CA GLN A 74 2.43 12.75 -7.30
C GLN A 74 1.74 11.67 -6.44
N ASN A 75 0.95 10.76 -7.03
CA ASN A 75 0.49 9.59 -6.26
C ASN A 75 1.59 8.52 -6.23
N ILE A 76 1.86 8.01 -5.04
CA ILE A 76 2.73 6.88 -4.78
C ILE A 76 1.84 5.71 -4.38
N VAL A 77 1.93 4.60 -5.12
CA VAL A 77 1.22 3.37 -4.76
C VAL A 77 1.89 2.79 -3.51
N ILE A 78 1.08 2.59 -2.48
CA ILE A 78 1.52 2.01 -1.20
C ILE A 78 1.47 0.49 -1.27
N GLY A 79 0.43 -0.05 -1.87
CA GLY A 79 0.21 -1.49 -1.98
C GLY A 79 -1.18 -1.84 -2.48
N SER A 80 -1.42 -3.13 -2.71
CA SER A 80 -2.70 -3.64 -3.18
C SER A 80 -3.05 -4.94 -2.46
N VAL A 81 -4.30 -5.07 -2.02
CA VAL A 81 -4.83 -6.26 -1.31
C VAL A 81 -6.30 -6.44 -1.66
N ASP A 82 -6.74 -7.67 -1.99
CA ASP A 82 -8.16 -8.01 -2.23
C ASP A 82 -8.90 -7.02 -3.16
N ASP A 83 -8.31 -6.72 -4.32
CA ASP A 83 -8.79 -5.73 -5.29
C ASP A 83 -8.81 -4.26 -4.82
N LEU A 84 -8.34 -3.96 -3.62
CA LEU A 84 -8.15 -2.60 -3.10
C LEU A 84 -6.73 -2.12 -3.39
N VAL A 85 -6.63 -0.90 -3.93
CA VAL A 85 -5.35 -0.23 -4.15
C VAL A 85 -5.21 0.92 -3.16
N CYS A 86 -4.15 0.90 -2.37
CA CYS A 86 -3.81 2.00 -1.47
C CYS A 86 -2.72 2.87 -2.09
N PHE A 87 -2.88 4.19 -2.00
CA PHE A 87 -1.89 5.14 -2.47
C PHE A 87 -1.89 6.41 -1.62
N SER A 88 -0.74 7.05 -1.55
CA SER A 88 -0.58 8.37 -0.94
C SER A 88 -0.32 9.41 -1.99
N HIS A 89 -0.69 10.66 -1.70
CA HIS A 89 -0.31 11.80 -2.51
C HIS A 89 0.00 13.00 -1.66
N ARG A 90 0.77 13.93 -2.22
CA ARG A 90 1.05 15.21 -1.57
C ARG A 90 -0.10 16.18 -1.83
N SER A 91 -0.68 16.70 -0.76
CA SER A 91 -1.64 17.81 -0.78
C SER A 91 -1.06 18.92 0.09
N ASP A 92 -0.70 20.05 -0.51
CA ASP A 92 0.02 21.14 0.15
C ASP A 92 1.28 20.64 0.91
N ASP A 93 1.23 20.68 2.24
CA ASP A 93 2.30 20.34 3.17
C ASP A 93 2.08 19.00 3.90
N TYR A 94 1.20 18.11 3.42
CA TYR A 94 1.03 16.79 4.04
C TYR A 94 0.69 15.68 3.03
N LEU A 95 0.89 14.44 3.46
CA LEU A 95 0.55 13.25 2.68
C LEU A 95 -0.87 12.79 3.01
N VAL A 96 -1.71 12.68 1.99
CA VAL A 96 -3.06 12.13 2.08
C VAL A 96 -3.03 10.69 1.60
N VAL A 97 -3.58 9.78 2.39
CA VAL A 97 -3.69 8.36 2.03
C VAL A 97 -5.11 8.05 1.58
N ASN A 98 -5.23 7.34 0.46
CA ASN A 98 -6.50 6.89 -0.09
C ASN A 98 -6.46 5.38 -0.34
N ILE A 99 -7.61 4.74 -0.13
CA ILE A 99 -7.87 3.36 -0.53
C ILE A 99 -8.94 3.40 -1.61
N TRP A 100 -8.62 2.83 -2.77
CA TRP A 100 -9.49 2.81 -3.93
C TRP A 100 -9.90 1.37 -4.25
N ASN A 101 -11.20 1.17 -4.46
CA ASN A 101 -11.75 -0.03 -5.06
C ASN A 101 -12.10 0.27 -6.52
N PRO A 102 -11.30 -0.18 -7.50
CA PRO A 102 -11.53 0.06 -8.93
C PRO A 102 -12.87 -0.53 -9.39
N SER A 103 -13.17 -1.76 -8.96
CA SER A 103 -14.36 -2.52 -9.34
C SER A 103 -15.67 -1.86 -8.89
N LEU A 104 -15.64 -1.19 -7.75
CA LEU A 104 -16.78 -0.45 -7.20
C LEU A 104 -16.76 1.04 -7.55
N SER A 105 -15.67 1.53 -8.16
CA SER A 105 -15.42 2.96 -8.38
C SER A 105 -15.63 3.78 -7.11
N THR A 106 -15.15 3.26 -5.97
CA THR A 106 -15.22 3.94 -4.67
C THR A 106 -13.85 4.24 -4.12
N MET A 107 -13.73 5.39 -3.48
CA MET A 107 -12.53 5.83 -2.81
C MET A 107 -12.86 6.14 -1.35
N LEU A 108 -11.98 5.70 -0.46
CA LEU A 108 -11.94 6.08 0.94
C LEU A 108 -10.69 6.91 1.17
N THR A 109 -10.87 8.16 1.60
CA THR A 109 -9.77 9.01 2.08
C THR A 109 -9.62 8.79 3.58
N LEU A 110 -8.41 8.48 4.02
CA LEU A 110 -8.13 8.23 5.44
C LEU A 110 -8.13 9.57 6.21
N PRO A 111 -8.52 9.56 7.50
CA PRO A 111 -8.37 10.73 8.35
C PRO A 111 -6.89 11.08 8.53
N SER A 112 -6.63 12.31 8.94
CA SER A 112 -5.29 12.82 9.26
C SER A 112 -4.58 11.93 10.28
N HIS A 113 -3.35 11.51 9.96
CA HIS A 113 -2.43 10.85 10.89
C HIS A 113 -1.73 11.91 11.77
N SER A 114 -1.02 11.51 12.83
CA SER A 114 -0.49 12.50 13.80
C SER A 114 0.49 13.53 13.23
N MET A 115 1.15 13.22 12.10
CA MET A 115 2.08 14.16 11.45
C MET A 115 1.38 15.23 10.62
N HIS A 116 0.07 15.12 10.37
CA HIS A 116 -0.69 16.12 9.61
C HIS A 116 -0.72 17.50 10.29
N SER A 117 -0.49 17.58 11.60
CA SER A 117 -0.45 18.86 12.33
C SER A 117 0.93 19.52 12.38
N ASN A 118 1.99 18.81 11.99
CA ASN A 118 3.35 19.34 11.97
C ASN A 118 3.71 19.62 10.51
N ASN A 119 4.06 20.86 10.18
CA ASN A 119 4.53 21.23 8.84
C ASN A 119 5.55 20.19 8.34
N TYR A 120 5.23 19.49 7.26
CA TYR A 120 6.13 18.53 6.64
C TYR A 120 7.41 19.25 6.28
N ASN A 121 8.46 19.00 7.06
CA ASN A 121 9.78 19.53 6.80
C ASN A 121 10.46 18.55 5.82
N ASP A 122 11.18 19.06 4.83
CA ASP A 122 11.92 18.24 3.86
C ASP A 122 12.94 17.27 4.51
N SER A 123 13.25 17.47 5.79
CA SER A 123 14.03 16.54 6.61
C SER A 123 13.24 15.34 7.17
N MET A 124 11.93 15.24 6.96
CA MET A 124 11.13 14.11 7.44
C MET A 124 10.92 13.07 6.35
N GLU A 125 11.05 11.79 6.73
CA GLU A 125 10.66 10.65 5.93
C GLU A 125 9.33 10.11 6.46
N ILE A 126 8.37 9.84 5.58
CA ILE A 126 7.13 9.15 5.93
C ILE A 126 6.93 8.00 4.94
N ILE A 127 6.74 6.81 5.48
CA ILE A 127 6.55 5.59 4.70
C ILE A 127 5.23 4.96 5.13
N PHE A 128 4.46 4.54 4.13
CA PHE A 128 3.21 3.83 4.34
C PHE A 128 3.31 2.41 3.78
N TRP A 129 2.53 1.52 4.37
CA TRP A 129 2.26 0.17 3.86
C TRP A 129 0.80 -0.18 4.04
N PHE A 130 0.28 -1.00 3.13
CA PHE A 130 -1.11 -1.44 3.15
C PHE A 130 -1.16 -2.96 3.21
N GLY A 131 -1.97 -3.48 4.13
CA GLY A 131 -2.12 -4.92 4.34
C GLY A 131 -3.50 -5.28 4.85
N TYR A 132 -3.74 -6.59 4.94
CA TYR A 132 -4.96 -7.16 5.48
C TYR A 132 -4.62 -8.06 6.66
N GLU A 133 -5.33 -7.88 7.77
CA GLU A 133 -5.18 -8.69 8.97
C GLU A 133 -6.26 -9.80 9.00
N PRO A 134 -5.91 -11.08 8.78
CA PRO A 134 -6.87 -12.16 8.58
C PRO A 134 -7.78 -12.46 9.77
N GLU A 135 -7.26 -12.38 11.00
CA GLU A 135 -8.02 -12.75 12.21
C GLU A 135 -9.14 -11.73 12.46
N THR A 136 -8.77 -10.46 12.42
CA THR A 136 -9.72 -9.35 12.61
C THR A 136 -10.50 -9.03 11.34
N LYS A 137 -10.08 -9.57 10.18
CA LYS A 137 -10.62 -9.30 8.84
C LYS A 137 -10.69 -7.82 8.53
N ASP A 138 -9.62 -7.11 8.85
CA ASP A 138 -9.54 -5.65 8.72
C ASP A 138 -8.39 -5.25 7.81
N TYR A 139 -8.62 -4.23 7.01
CA TYR A 139 -7.56 -3.63 6.20
C TYR A 139 -6.87 -2.58 7.03
N ARG A 140 -5.54 -2.58 6.99
CA ARG A 140 -4.73 -1.71 7.81
C ARG A 140 -3.70 -0.96 6.98
N VAL A 141 -3.44 0.28 7.37
CA VAL A 141 -2.33 1.07 6.83
C VAL A 141 -1.34 1.32 7.95
N VAL A 142 -0.10 0.89 7.76
CA VAL A 142 1.00 1.20 8.70
C VAL A 142 1.72 2.44 8.19
N MET A 143 1.93 3.39 9.09
CA MET A 143 2.73 4.59 8.85
C MET A 143 3.95 4.55 9.75
N LEU A 144 5.12 4.77 9.17
CA LEU A 144 6.39 4.95 9.87
C LEU A 144 6.95 6.32 9.50
N ASN A 145 7.41 7.07 10.50
CA ASN A 145 8.13 8.31 10.25
C ASN A 145 9.56 8.31 10.80
N GLY A 146 10.42 9.07 10.13
CA GLY A 146 11.81 9.25 10.49
C GLY A 146 12.31 10.64 10.17
N ILE A 147 13.49 10.97 10.66
CA ILE A 147 14.19 12.21 10.33
C ILE A 147 15.46 11.87 9.56
N HIS A 148 15.67 12.53 8.43
CA HIS A 148 16.91 12.50 7.67
C HIS A 148 18.06 13.14 8.45
N GLN A 149 19.25 12.59 8.24
CA GLN A 149 20.49 13.25 8.62
C GLN A 149 20.67 14.52 7.77
N PRO A 150 21.24 15.61 8.32
CA PRO A 150 21.55 16.80 7.53
C PRO A 150 22.41 16.43 6.32
N PRO A 151 22.20 17.06 5.16
CA PRO A 151 22.95 16.73 3.95
C PRO A 151 24.44 16.98 4.18
N SER A 152 25.23 15.91 4.18
CA SER A 152 26.69 15.99 4.05
C SER A 152 27.07 15.75 2.59
N SER A 153 28.19 16.31 2.14
CA SER A 153 28.58 16.44 0.73
C SER A 153 28.70 15.12 -0.06
N HIS A 154 28.56 13.96 0.59
CA HIS A 154 28.75 12.64 -0.03
C HIS A 154 27.73 11.57 0.40
N GLN A 155 26.65 11.91 1.11
CA GLN A 155 25.72 10.91 1.65
C GLN A 155 24.36 10.91 0.92
N HIS A 156 23.86 9.70 0.67
CA HIS A 156 22.46 9.46 0.30
C HIS A 156 21.52 9.86 1.46
N HIS A 157 20.23 9.99 1.20
CA HIS A 157 19.19 10.25 2.21
C HIS A 157 19.16 9.14 3.28
N VAL A 158 19.97 9.29 4.32
CA VAL A 158 20.07 8.38 5.47
C VAL A 158 19.17 8.88 6.59
N ILE A 159 18.44 7.97 7.20
CA ILE A 159 17.60 8.24 8.36
C ILE A 159 18.47 8.26 9.61
N LYS A 160 18.47 9.41 10.30
CA LYS A 160 19.13 9.61 11.58
C LYS A 160 18.38 8.91 12.71
N GLU A 161 17.05 9.00 12.68
CA GLU A 161 16.20 8.51 13.76
C GLU A 161 14.80 8.16 13.23
N TRP A 162 14.34 6.94 13.55
CA TRP A 162 12.93 6.55 13.42
C TRP A 162 12.16 6.95 14.68
N ARG A 163 11.00 7.57 14.51
CA ARG A 163 10.25 8.15 15.64
C ARG A 163 9.06 7.32 16.06
N GLN A 164 8.06 7.23 15.19
CA GLN A 164 6.72 6.79 15.54
C GLN A 164 6.17 5.86 14.48
N VAL A 165 5.41 4.88 14.95
CA VAL A 165 4.67 3.92 14.13
C VAL A 165 3.19 4.07 14.46
N GLU A 166 2.37 4.23 13.44
CA GLU A 166 0.91 4.24 13.57
C GLU A 166 0.27 3.22 12.66
N VAL A 167 -0.86 2.69 13.11
CA VAL A 167 -1.67 1.75 12.34
C VAL A 167 -3.07 2.32 12.23
N TYR A 168 -3.50 2.59 11.01
CA TYR A 168 -4.89 2.85 10.68
C TYR A 168 -5.64 1.53 10.59
N ASN A 169 -6.81 1.46 11.23
CA ASN A 169 -7.74 0.35 11.12
C ASN A 169 -8.97 0.79 10.33
N MET A 170 -9.25 0.12 9.21
CA MET A 170 -10.35 0.52 8.33
C MET A 170 -11.73 0.32 8.98
N LYS A 171 -11.91 -0.71 9.82
CA LYS A 171 -13.18 -0.93 10.53
C LYS A 171 -13.49 0.12 11.58
N SER A 172 -12.49 0.56 12.36
CA SER A 172 -12.70 1.61 13.36
C SER A 172 -12.63 3.01 12.74
N GLY A 173 -12.00 3.13 11.57
CA GLY A 173 -11.81 4.40 10.89
C GLY A 173 -10.82 5.31 11.60
N SER A 174 -9.87 4.76 12.37
CA SER A 174 -8.98 5.54 13.24
C SER A 174 -7.53 5.06 13.21
N TRP A 175 -6.60 6.00 13.39
CA TRP A 175 -5.18 5.72 13.64
C TRP A 175 -4.96 5.33 15.10
N LYS A 176 -4.05 4.38 15.31
CA LYS A 176 -3.59 3.92 16.61
C LYS A 176 -2.07 4.03 16.66
N LEU A 177 -1.55 4.64 17.73
CA LEU A 177 -0.12 4.68 18.01
C LEU A 177 0.37 3.31 18.50
N ILE A 178 1.44 2.81 17.91
CA ILE A 178 2.11 1.57 18.32
C ILE A 178 3.29 1.91 19.23
N THR A 179 3.40 1.21 20.35
CA THR A 179 4.43 1.44 21.37
C THR A 179 5.78 0.84 20.98
N GLN A 180 5.78 -0.26 20.22
CA GLN A 180 7.01 -0.84 19.74
C GLN A 180 7.67 0.07 18.72
N ARG A 181 8.97 0.29 18.91
CA ARG A 181 9.76 1.11 18.01
C ARG A 181 10.27 0.29 16.84
N PHE A 182 10.38 0.96 15.71
CA PHE A 182 11.11 0.45 14.56
C PHE A 182 12.60 0.29 14.90
N PRO A 183 13.31 -0.73 14.38
CA PRO A 183 14.73 -0.93 14.67
C PRO A 183 15.58 0.31 14.36
N SER A 184 16.15 0.93 15.40
CA SER A 184 16.78 2.26 15.31
C SER A 184 18.09 2.27 14.50
N TYR A 185 18.72 1.11 14.32
CA TYR A 185 19.97 0.97 13.58
C TYR A 185 19.75 0.86 12.06
N VAL A 186 18.50 0.73 11.60
CA VAL A 186 18.17 0.75 10.17
C VAL A 186 18.40 2.16 9.64
N SER A 187 19.38 2.30 8.74
CA SER A 187 19.76 3.58 8.15
C SER A 187 18.82 3.98 7.00
N ARG A 188 18.22 2.99 6.33
CA ARG A 188 17.34 3.21 5.19
C ARG A 188 16.44 2.01 4.93
N ILE A 189 15.27 2.28 4.37
CA ILE A 189 14.37 1.26 3.84
C ILE A 189 14.44 1.33 2.31
N HIS A 190 14.56 0.18 1.65
CA HIS A 190 14.55 0.10 0.19
C HIS A 190 13.24 0.72 -0.35
N PRO A 191 13.28 1.51 -1.44
CA PRO A 191 12.07 2.06 -2.03
C PRO A 191 11.01 0.99 -2.30
N GLN A 192 9.75 1.42 -2.14
CA GLN A 192 8.48 0.69 -1.93
C GLN A 192 8.05 -0.32 -3.02
N HIS A 193 8.93 -0.71 -3.95
CA HIS A 193 8.56 -1.55 -5.10
C HIS A 193 9.11 -2.98 -5.05
N GLU A 194 9.95 -3.34 -4.07
CA GLU A 194 10.74 -4.58 -4.13
C GLU A 194 10.56 -5.54 -2.95
N VAL A 195 9.66 -5.28 -1.99
CA VAL A 195 9.36 -6.29 -0.94
C VAL A 195 7.87 -6.53 -0.76
N CYS A 196 7.56 -7.82 -0.78
CA CYS A 196 6.25 -8.46 -0.80
C CYS A 196 5.44 -8.15 0.46
N VAL A 197 4.18 -7.76 0.27
CA VAL A 197 3.17 -7.89 1.31
C VAL A 197 2.70 -9.34 1.28
N ASP A 198 2.86 -10.11 2.35
CA ASP A 198 2.21 -11.42 2.44
C ASP A 198 0.74 -11.22 2.85
N CYS A 199 -0.02 -10.52 2.00
CA CYS A 199 -1.33 -9.96 2.33
C CYS A 199 -2.32 -10.95 2.98
N TYR A 200 -2.11 -12.25 2.78
CA TYR A 200 -2.91 -13.34 3.31
C TYR A 200 -2.55 -13.77 4.75
N ASN A 201 -1.33 -13.53 5.21
CA ASN A 201 -0.85 -13.93 6.54
C ASN A 201 -0.74 -12.76 7.52
N GLY A 202 -1.05 -11.53 7.09
CA GLY A 202 -1.06 -10.37 7.97
C GLY A 202 0.32 -9.78 8.25
N HIS A 203 1.33 -10.06 7.42
CA HIS A 203 2.64 -9.45 7.58
C HIS A 203 3.02 -8.48 6.45
N LEU A 204 3.77 -7.47 6.84
CA LEU A 204 4.33 -6.48 5.94
C LEU A 204 5.84 -6.64 5.98
N HIS A 205 6.47 -6.94 4.86
CA HIS A 205 7.91 -7.17 4.81
C HIS A 205 8.60 -5.99 4.12
N TRP A 206 9.81 -5.67 4.56
CA TRP A 206 10.64 -4.66 3.92
C TRP A 206 12.11 -4.98 4.00
N LEU A 207 12.83 -4.57 2.94
CA LEU A 207 14.27 -4.69 2.87
C LEU A 207 14.88 -3.44 3.49
N CYS A 208 15.51 -3.61 4.63
CA CYS A 208 16.25 -2.59 5.33
C CYS A 208 17.73 -2.66 4.97
N TYR A 209 18.35 -1.49 4.93
CA TYR A 209 19.78 -1.34 4.98
C TYR A 209 20.20 -0.92 6.38
N ILE A 210 21.27 -1.53 6.88
CA ILE A 210 21.77 -1.30 8.25
C ILE A 210 23.10 -0.54 8.27
N ASP A 211 23.68 -0.27 7.10
CA ASP A 211 24.88 0.55 6.95
C ASP A 211 24.63 1.71 5.98
N GLU A 212 25.47 2.75 6.07
CA GLU A 212 25.40 3.89 5.14
C GLU A 212 25.81 3.50 3.72
N LYS A 213 26.60 2.42 3.59
CA LYS A 213 27.12 1.92 2.31
C LYS A 213 26.14 1.02 1.57
N MET A 214 24.97 0.75 2.13
CA MET A 214 23.90 -0.06 1.56
C MET A 214 24.35 -1.49 1.20
N LYS A 215 25.33 -2.05 1.94
CA LYS A 215 25.87 -3.39 1.70
C LYS A 215 25.24 -4.43 2.62
N ALA A 216 24.93 -4.03 3.84
CA ALA A 216 24.33 -4.92 4.81
C ALA A 216 22.81 -4.75 4.79
N GLN A 217 22.11 -5.85 4.50
CA GLN A 217 20.67 -5.89 4.34
C GLN A 217 20.01 -6.81 5.36
N LYS A 218 18.79 -6.45 5.77
CA LYS A 218 17.91 -7.29 6.58
C LYS A 218 16.49 -7.19 6.05
N ILE A 219 15.73 -8.27 6.15
CA ILE A 219 14.28 -8.17 6.03
C ILE A 219 13.74 -7.88 7.42
N VAL A 220 12.90 -6.87 7.55
CA VAL A 220 12.16 -6.64 8.77
C VAL A 220 10.68 -6.69 8.42
N THR A 221 9.92 -7.28 9.33
CA THR A 221 8.54 -7.71 9.13
C THR A 221 7.65 -7.10 10.20
N PHE A 222 6.53 -6.47 9.84
CA PHE A 222 5.49 -6.08 10.78
C PHE A 222 4.41 -7.13 10.77
N ASP A 223 4.12 -7.73 11.90
CA ASP A 223 2.93 -8.53 12.13
C ASP A 223 1.77 -7.57 12.44
N LEU A 224 0.75 -7.54 11.57
CA LEU A 224 -0.43 -6.71 11.75
C LEU A 224 -1.30 -7.17 12.92
N GLY A 225 -1.39 -8.46 13.18
CA GLY A 225 -2.19 -9.05 14.26
C GLY A 225 -1.59 -8.75 15.62
N ALA A 226 -0.30 -9.05 15.80
CA ALA A 226 0.45 -8.78 17.02
C ALA A 226 0.85 -7.30 17.17
N GLU A 227 0.81 -6.53 16.08
CA GLU A 227 1.34 -5.17 15.98
C GLU A 227 2.83 -5.09 16.37
N THR A 228 3.61 -6.08 15.92
CA THR A 228 5.03 -6.21 16.28
C THR A 228 6.01 -6.39 15.13
N PHE A 229 7.22 -5.89 15.30
CA PHE A 229 8.36 -6.02 14.40
C PHE A 229 9.18 -7.28 14.67
N HIS A 230 9.53 -7.97 13.60
CA HIS A 230 10.43 -9.12 13.57
C HIS A 230 11.54 -8.88 12.53
N GLU A 231 12.68 -9.54 12.70
CA GLU A 231 13.81 -9.40 11.79
C GLU A 231 14.24 -10.76 11.27
N THR A 232 14.46 -10.84 9.97
CA THR A 232 14.96 -12.04 9.31
C THR A 232 16.24 -11.70 8.56
N HIS A 233 17.27 -12.52 8.76
CA HIS A 233 18.50 -12.43 7.97
C HIS A 233 18.21 -12.87 6.54
N LEU A 234 18.72 -12.12 5.56
CA LEU A 234 18.72 -12.57 4.19
C LEU A 234 19.62 -13.81 4.13
N LEU A 235 19.09 -14.95 3.68
CA LEU A 235 19.92 -16.13 3.44
C LEU A 235 20.91 -15.78 2.34
N ASP A 236 22.22 -16.02 2.57
CA ASP A 236 23.31 -15.72 1.63
C ASP A 236 23.21 -16.51 0.29
N SER A 237 22.15 -17.29 0.07
CA SER A 237 22.03 -18.29 -1.00
C SER A 237 21.15 -17.88 -2.20
N ILE A 238 20.84 -16.59 -2.39
CA ILE A 238 20.09 -16.11 -3.59
C ILE A 238 21.00 -15.23 -4.49
N LEU A 239 22.32 -15.27 -4.30
CA LEU A 239 23.30 -14.53 -5.10
C LEU A 239 24.18 -15.41 -6.00
N ASP A 240 23.69 -16.58 -6.42
CA ASP A 240 24.31 -17.40 -7.47
C ASP A 240 23.43 -17.49 -8.73
#